data_AF-A0A7X3VJQ2-F1
#
_entry.id   AF-A0A7X3VJQ2-F1
#
_cell.length_a   1.000
_cell.length_b   1.000
_cell.length_c   1.000
_cell.angle_alpha   90.00
_cell.angle_beta   90.00
_cell.angle_gamma   90.00
#
_symmetry.space_group_name_H-M   'P 1'
#
loop_
_entity.id
_entity.type
_entity.pdbx_description
1 polymer ?
#
loop_
_entity_poly.entity_id
_entity_poly.type
_entity_poly.pdbx_seq_one_letter_code
_entity_poly.pdbx_strand_id
1 'polypeptide(L)'
;MENLLGQFYTKSEVAEACWEHFTNTLSTLNRNPSDLFFVEPAAGTGAFYKLLPSKKRFGIDLVPKCKDVKRQDFFRVTDLPFALPDTVVIGNPPFGKRGKLAIAFFNHAAHLADIIAFIVPVNFRKFTTHKQLDPSMRFISKLPLPRDAFHLGTGKSYAVNTEFQIWTRLPTTHNDMRQYKPLPIQHKDFQIWQYNNTPDALKVFQNPFDFAVPCQGWQDYSRRETDEKQCERNKQWILVKAKNPTVLARLTEINYEHLAQECATAVPGFRKGDLVKAYTENYGK
;
A
#
# COMPACT_ATOMS: atom_id res chain seq x y z
N MET A 1 13.14 -21.86 -18.86
CA MET A 1 11.78 -21.30 -19.03
C MET A 1 11.49 -20.39 -17.84
N GLU A 2 12.07 -19.19 -17.87
CA GLU A 2 11.98 -18.21 -16.79
C GLU A 2 10.62 -17.50 -16.82
N ASN A 3 9.96 -17.48 -15.67
CA ASN A 3 8.87 -16.61 -15.21
C ASN A 3 8.14 -15.69 -16.23
N LEU A 4 7.57 -16.22 -17.32
CA LEU A 4 6.83 -15.47 -18.34
C LEU A 4 5.65 -14.64 -17.80
N LEU A 5 5.15 -14.96 -16.60
CA LEU A 5 4.04 -14.28 -15.94
C LEU A 5 4.47 -13.39 -14.75
N GLY A 6 5.76 -13.34 -14.42
CA GLY A 6 6.26 -12.59 -13.25
C GLY A 6 5.68 -13.07 -11.92
N GLN A 7 5.30 -14.35 -11.82
CA GLN A 7 4.72 -14.96 -10.62
C GLN A 7 5.74 -15.02 -9.47
N PHE A 8 5.26 -14.68 -8.28
CA PHE A 8 5.90 -14.92 -6.99
C PHE A 8 4.81 -15.42 -6.03
N TYR A 9 5.23 -16.11 -4.97
CA TYR A 9 4.34 -16.77 -4.03
C TYR A 9 4.58 -16.22 -2.63
N THR A 10 3.50 -16.09 -1.87
CA THR A 10 3.55 -15.69 -0.46
C THR A 10 4.20 -16.80 0.37
N LYS A 11 5.16 -16.45 1.23
CA LYS A 11 5.71 -17.37 2.22
C LYS A 11 4.62 -17.76 3.24
N SER A 12 4.66 -18.98 3.78
CA SER A 12 3.60 -19.49 4.67
C SER A 12 3.47 -18.65 5.95
N GLU A 13 4.60 -18.30 6.57
CA GLU A 13 4.65 -17.48 7.79
C GLU A 13 4.08 -16.08 7.59
N VAL A 14 4.18 -15.54 6.37
CA VAL A 14 3.56 -14.25 6.01
C VAL A 14 2.05 -14.39 5.90
N ALA A 15 1.57 -15.47 5.27
CA ALA A 15 0.14 -15.74 5.16
C ALA A 15 -0.49 -15.99 6.54
N GLU A 16 0.22 -16.68 7.44
CA GLU A 16 -0.18 -16.89 8.84
C GLU A 16 -0.31 -15.57 9.60
N ALA A 17 0.68 -14.68 9.51
CA ALA A 17 0.61 -13.36 10.14
C ALA A 17 -0.54 -12.50 9.58
N CYS A 18 -0.78 -12.57 8.26
CA CYS A 18 -1.92 -11.88 7.64
C CYS A 18 -3.25 -12.46 8.13
N TRP A 19 -3.34 -13.79 8.25
CA TRP A 19 -4.54 -14.48 8.76
C TRP A 19 -4.83 -14.12 10.21
N GLU A 20 -3.82 -14.10 11.07
CA GLU A 20 -3.95 -13.67 12.47
C GLU A 20 -4.40 -12.21 12.57
N HIS A 21 -3.78 -11.31 11.81
CA HIS A 21 -4.21 -9.90 11.75
C HIS A 21 -5.66 -9.76 11.26
N PHE A 22 -6.05 -10.58 10.28
CA PHE A 22 -7.41 -10.61 9.76
C PHE A 22 -8.43 -11.10 10.79
N THR A 23 -8.18 -12.22 11.47
CA THR A 23 -9.10 -12.76 12.49
C THR A 23 -9.23 -11.83 13.69
N ASN A 24 -8.14 -11.19 14.11
CA ASN A 24 -8.16 -10.14 15.13
C ASN A 24 -8.98 -8.93 14.68
N THR A 25 -8.94 -8.56 13.41
CA THR A 25 -9.77 -7.47 12.87
C THR A 25 -11.25 -7.90 12.79
N LEU A 26 -11.55 -9.14 12.39
CA LEU A 26 -12.94 -9.64 12.33
C LEU A 26 -13.64 -9.62 13.68
N SER A 27 -12.95 -9.95 14.77
CA SER A 27 -13.54 -9.93 16.11
C SER A 27 -14.09 -8.54 16.47
N THR A 28 -13.38 -7.48 16.07
CA THR A 28 -13.82 -6.09 16.26
C THR A 28 -15.01 -5.69 15.39
N LEU A 29 -15.31 -6.45 14.34
CA LEU A 29 -16.50 -6.30 13.50
C LEU A 29 -17.68 -7.16 13.98
N ASN A 30 -17.56 -7.82 15.14
CA ASN A 30 -18.51 -8.84 15.61
C ASN A 30 -18.77 -9.91 14.54
N ARG A 31 -17.68 -10.45 13.97
CA ARG A 31 -17.72 -11.56 13.00
C ARG A 31 -16.79 -12.68 13.45
N ASN A 32 -17.23 -13.92 13.26
CA ASN A 32 -16.42 -15.11 13.49
C ASN A 32 -16.06 -15.76 12.14
N PRO A 33 -14.79 -16.16 11.91
CA PRO A 33 -14.42 -16.95 10.74
C PRO A 33 -15.31 -18.20 10.52
N SER A 34 -15.85 -18.81 11.57
CA SER A 34 -16.76 -19.96 11.45
C SER A 34 -18.02 -19.66 10.67
N ASP A 35 -18.45 -18.40 10.62
CA ASP A 35 -19.73 -17.98 10.05
C ASP A 35 -19.55 -17.56 8.58
N LEU A 36 -18.32 -17.23 8.19
CA LEU A 36 -17.97 -16.68 6.89
C LEU A 36 -17.55 -17.76 5.89
N PHE A 37 -17.84 -17.48 4.63
CA PHE A 37 -17.33 -18.13 3.44
C PHE A 37 -16.16 -17.34 2.85
N PHE A 38 -15.08 -18.05 2.53
CA PHE A 38 -13.84 -17.46 2.07
C PHE A 38 -13.56 -17.78 0.61
N VAL A 39 -13.14 -16.77 -0.15
CA VAL A 39 -12.68 -16.92 -1.52
C VAL A 39 -11.22 -16.50 -1.59
N GLU A 40 -10.35 -17.38 -2.09
CA GLU A 40 -9.00 -16.99 -2.49
C GLU A 40 -8.93 -16.92 -4.03
N PRO A 41 -8.82 -15.71 -4.62
CA PRO A 41 -9.02 -15.50 -6.05
C PRO A 41 -7.79 -15.79 -6.92
N ALA A 42 -6.64 -16.01 -6.32
CA ALA A 42 -5.36 -16.28 -6.99
C ALA A 42 -4.47 -17.16 -6.09
N ALA A 43 -4.94 -18.38 -5.82
CA ALA A 43 -4.43 -19.18 -4.71
C ALA A 43 -3.00 -19.71 -4.90
N GLY A 44 -2.50 -19.83 -6.13
CA GLY A 44 -1.15 -20.30 -6.43
C GLY A 44 -0.80 -21.61 -5.72
N THR A 45 0.18 -21.56 -4.81
CA THR A 45 0.65 -22.68 -3.97
C THR A 45 -0.22 -22.95 -2.74
N GLY A 46 -1.26 -22.14 -2.52
CA GLY A 46 -2.28 -22.28 -1.49
C GLY A 46 -1.84 -21.76 -0.11
N ALA A 47 -1.00 -20.72 -0.05
CA ALA A 47 -0.50 -20.18 1.21
C ALA A 47 -1.64 -19.69 2.12
N PHE A 48 -2.59 -18.90 1.59
CA PHE A 48 -3.80 -18.55 2.35
C PHE A 48 -4.80 -19.71 2.34
N TYR A 49 -5.02 -20.37 1.20
CA TYR A 49 -6.07 -21.38 1.03
C TYR A 49 -6.08 -22.44 2.12
N LYS A 50 -4.89 -22.90 2.50
CA LYS A 50 -4.69 -23.94 3.50
C LYS A 50 -5.09 -23.47 4.91
N LEU A 51 -4.98 -22.18 5.21
CA LEU A 51 -5.37 -21.56 6.49
C LEU A 51 -6.89 -21.35 6.60
N LEU A 52 -7.58 -21.23 5.46
CA LEU A 52 -9.02 -20.98 5.44
C LEU A 52 -9.82 -22.21 5.92
N PRO A 53 -10.97 -22.02 6.61
CA PRO A 53 -11.83 -23.11 7.03
C PRO A 53 -12.21 -24.04 5.88
N SER A 54 -11.85 -25.33 5.98
CA SER A 54 -11.92 -26.28 4.85
C SER A 54 -13.33 -26.51 4.29
N LYS A 55 -14.37 -26.34 5.11
CA LYS A 55 -15.78 -26.48 4.71
C LYS A 55 -16.40 -25.18 4.18
N LYS A 56 -15.73 -24.04 4.33
CA LYS A 56 -16.24 -22.70 3.98
C LYS A 56 -15.23 -21.93 3.14
N ARG A 57 -14.60 -22.59 2.17
CA ARG A 57 -13.61 -21.94 1.30
C ARG A 57 -13.78 -22.32 -0.16
N PHE A 58 -13.39 -21.41 -1.04
CA PHE A 58 -13.32 -21.62 -2.48
C PHE A 58 -12.03 -20.98 -3.03
N GLY A 59 -11.13 -21.83 -3.51
CA GLY A 59 -9.85 -21.40 -4.07
C GLY A 59 -9.91 -21.38 -5.60
N ILE A 60 -9.36 -20.33 -6.20
CA ILE A 60 -9.33 -20.12 -7.65
C ILE A 60 -7.92 -19.76 -8.07
N ASP A 61 -7.46 -20.30 -9.19
CA ASP A 61 -6.22 -19.87 -9.84
C ASP A 61 -6.24 -20.20 -11.35
N LEU A 62 -5.50 -19.45 -12.17
CA LEU A 62 -5.33 -19.76 -13.59
C LEU A 62 -4.46 -21.01 -13.83
N VAL A 63 -3.48 -21.22 -12.95
CA VAL A 63 -2.50 -22.31 -12.95
C VAL A 63 -2.32 -22.82 -11.51
N PRO A 64 -3.33 -23.49 -10.94
CA PRO A 64 -3.30 -23.90 -9.53
C PRO A 64 -2.14 -24.85 -9.25
N LYS A 65 -1.47 -24.61 -8.11
CA LYS A 65 -0.39 -25.47 -7.57
C LYS A 65 -0.75 -26.02 -6.18
N CYS A 66 -2.02 -25.95 -5.81
CA CYS A 66 -2.58 -26.50 -4.59
C CYS A 66 -3.78 -27.38 -4.93
N LYS A 67 -3.91 -28.50 -4.21
CA LYS A 67 -5.07 -29.38 -4.32
C LYS A 67 -6.35 -28.60 -3.97
N ASP A 68 -7.44 -28.98 -4.61
CA ASP A 68 -8.80 -28.44 -4.39
C ASP A 68 -8.98 -26.96 -4.76
N VAL A 69 -7.98 -26.34 -5.39
CA VAL A 69 -8.10 -25.02 -6.04
C VAL A 69 -8.61 -25.21 -7.46
N LYS A 70 -9.70 -24.54 -7.80
CA LYS A 70 -10.32 -24.61 -9.12
C LYS A 70 -9.48 -23.85 -10.15
N ARG A 71 -9.18 -24.51 -11.27
CA ARG A 71 -8.55 -23.85 -12.42
C ARG A 71 -9.58 -22.98 -13.15
N GLN A 72 -9.58 -21.68 -12.89
CA GLN A 72 -10.53 -20.73 -13.47
C GLN A 72 -9.97 -19.31 -13.44
N ASP A 73 -10.41 -18.46 -14.37
CA ASP A 73 -10.19 -17.02 -14.30
C ASP A 73 -11.14 -16.40 -13.27
N PHE A 74 -10.58 -15.75 -12.24
CA PHE A 74 -11.36 -15.11 -11.18
C PHE A 74 -12.36 -14.09 -11.75
N PHE A 75 -12.00 -13.35 -12.80
CA PHE A 75 -12.89 -12.35 -13.41
C PHE A 75 -14.15 -12.93 -14.04
N ARG A 76 -14.22 -14.26 -14.21
CA ARG A 76 -15.41 -14.97 -14.71
C ARG A 76 -16.33 -15.47 -13.58
N VAL A 77 -16.01 -15.18 -12.33
CA VAL A 77 -16.86 -15.55 -11.18
C VAL A 77 -17.88 -14.44 -10.98
N THR A 78 -19.14 -14.70 -11.31
CA THR A 78 -20.22 -13.72 -11.12
C THR A 78 -21.03 -14.00 -9.86
N ASP A 79 -21.02 -15.24 -9.39
CA ASP A 79 -21.89 -15.71 -8.32
C ASP A 79 -21.12 -16.64 -7.38
N LEU A 80 -21.48 -16.58 -6.10
CA LEU A 80 -20.96 -17.45 -5.05
C LEU A 80 -22.10 -18.25 -4.44
N PRO A 81 -21.83 -19.45 -3.90
CA PRO A 81 -22.88 -20.32 -3.36
C PRO A 81 -23.56 -19.78 -2.09
N PHE A 82 -23.13 -18.63 -1.57
CA PHE A 82 -23.63 -18.03 -0.33
C PHE A 82 -23.95 -16.55 -0.55
N ALA A 83 -24.95 -16.06 0.19
CA ALA A 83 -25.37 -14.66 0.14
C ALA A 83 -24.41 -13.76 0.95
N LEU A 84 -24.37 -12.48 0.59
CA LEU A 84 -23.83 -11.43 1.46
C LEU A 84 -24.69 -11.34 2.75
N PRO A 85 -24.12 -11.13 3.96
CA PRO A 85 -22.76 -10.66 4.24
C PRO A 85 -21.72 -11.74 4.56
N ASP A 86 -21.97 -12.98 4.17
CA ASP A 86 -21.18 -14.11 4.63
C ASP A 86 -19.89 -14.29 3.82
N THR A 87 -19.50 -13.37 2.93
CA THR A 87 -18.37 -13.58 2.02
C THR A 87 -17.17 -12.68 2.32
N VAL A 88 -16.00 -13.31 2.39
CA VAL A 88 -14.69 -12.67 2.43
C VAL A 88 -13.90 -13.08 1.19
N VAL A 89 -13.27 -12.11 0.53
CA VAL A 89 -12.25 -12.40 -0.49
C VAL A 89 -10.88 -12.06 0.09
N ILE A 90 -10.00 -13.06 0.25
CA ILE A 90 -8.72 -12.94 0.94
C ILE A 90 -7.59 -13.56 0.13
N GLY A 91 -6.40 -12.94 0.13
CA GLY A 91 -5.21 -13.55 -0.45
C GLY A 91 -4.21 -12.54 -1.01
N ASN A 92 -3.39 -12.99 -1.95
CA ASN A 92 -2.39 -12.18 -2.63
C ASN A 92 -2.69 -12.11 -4.15
N PRO A 93 -3.52 -11.15 -4.61
CA PRO A 93 -3.82 -11.02 -6.02
C PRO A 93 -2.57 -10.63 -6.84
N PRO A 94 -2.49 -11.00 -8.12
CA PRO A 94 -1.38 -10.56 -8.97
C PRO A 94 -1.39 -9.03 -9.14
N PHE A 95 -0.24 -8.39 -8.95
CA PHE A 95 -0.17 -6.92 -8.90
C PHE A 95 -0.28 -6.24 -10.28
N GLY A 96 0.33 -6.83 -11.30
CA GLY A 96 0.45 -6.22 -12.62
C GLY A 96 1.24 -4.90 -12.64
N LYS A 97 1.37 -4.28 -13.82
CA LYS A 97 2.15 -3.05 -13.99
C LYS A 97 1.55 -1.92 -13.15
N ARG A 98 2.34 -1.38 -12.22
CA ARG A 98 1.94 -0.29 -11.29
C ARG A 98 0.68 -0.62 -10.46
N GLY A 99 0.44 -1.90 -10.13
CA GLY A 99 -0.69 -2.31 -9.30
C GLY A 99 -2.05 -2.37 -10.01
N LYS A 100 -2.10 -2.16 -11.34
CA LYS A 100 -3.36 -2.12 -12.11
C LYS A 100 -4.17 -3.41 -12.00
N LEU A 101 -3.51 -4.56 -11.94
CA LEU A 101 -4.20 -5.84 -11.89
C LEU A 101 -4.77 -6.10 -10.49
N ALA A 102 -4.05 -5.74 -9.43
CA ALA A 102 -4.58 -5.79 -8.07
C ALA A 102 -5.81 -4.87 -7.89
N ILE A 103 -5.83 -3.68 -8.53
CA ILE A 103 -7.01 -2.79 -8.53
C ILE A 103 -8.21 -3.49 -9.20
N ALA A 104 -7.99 -4.14 -10.35
CA ALA A 104 -9.06 -4.88 -11.03
C ALA A 104 -9.59 -6.04 -10.17
N PHE A 105 -8.69 -6.83 -9.56
CA PHE A 105 -9.06 -7.89 -8.61
C PHE A 105 -9.86 -7.34 -7.43
N PHE A 106 -9.45 -6.20 -6.86
CA PHE A 106 -10.15 -5.54 -5.76
C PHE A 106 -11.59 -5.18 -6.17
N ASN A 107 -11.77 -4.50 -7.30
CA ASN A 107 -13.10 -4.08 -7.73
C ASN A 107 -14.00 -5.27 -8.08
N HIS A 108 -13.44 -6.31 -8.70
CA HIS A 108 -14.19 -7.54 -8.95
C HIS A 108 -14.58 -8.25 -7.64
N ALA A 109 -13.66 -8.34 -6.68
CA ALA A 109 -13.95 -8.87 -5.35
C ALA A 109 -15.01 -8.05 -4.61
N ALA A 110 -15.05 -6.73 -4.81
CA ALA A 110 -16.06 -5.86 -4.19
C ALA A 110 -17.47 -6.19 -4.67
N HIS A 111 -17.66 -6.70 -5.88
CA HIS A 111 -18.97 -7.17 -6.34
C HIS A 111 -19.42 -8.47 -5.66
N LEU A 112 -18.47 -9.27 -5.16
CA LEU A 112 -18.71 -10.61 -4.64
C LEU A 112 -18.71 -10.70 -3.11
N ALA A 113 -18.21 -9.67 -2.41
CA ALA A 113 -17.91 -9.76 -0.98
C ALA A 113 -18.07 -8.44 -0.22
N ASP A 114 -18.37 -8.57 1.07
CA ASP A 114 -18.44 -7.45 2.02
C ASP A 114 -17.11 -7.11 2.66
N ILE A 115 -16.18 -8.06 2.66
CA ILE A 115 -14.85 -7.92 3.23
C ILE A 115 -13.83 -8.36 2.20
N ILE A 116 -12.85 -7.49 1.92
CA ILE A 116 -11.70 -7.80 1.09
C ILE A 116 -10.45 -7.66 1.93
N ALA A 117 -9.61 -8.69 1.95
CA ALA A 117 -8.38 -8.73 2.72
C ALA A 117 -7.22 -9.13 1.81
N PHE A 118 -6.50 -8.16 1.25
CA PHE A 118 -5.49 -8.40 0.22
C PHE A 118 -4.10 -7.96 0.61
N ILE A 119 -3.11 -8.78 0.26
CA ILE A 119 -1.75 -8.29 0.08
C ILE A 119 -1.73 -7.43 -1.18
N VAL A 120 -1.31 -6.18 -1.05
CA VAL A 120 -1.23 -5.21 -2.14
C VAL A 120 0.09 -4.44 -2.09
N PRO A 121 0.59 -3.89 -3.21
CA PRO A 121 1.75 -3.02 -3.17
C PRO A 121 1.43 -1.72 -2.42
N VAL A 122 2.45 -1.11 -1.81
CA VAL A 122 2.30 0.14 -1.02
C VAL A 122 1.73 1.34 -1.80
N ASN A 123 1.61 1.25 -3.14
CA ASN A 123 0.91 2.26 -3.93
C ASN A 123 -0.60 2.29 -3.66
N PHE A 124 -1.18 1.26 -3.05
CA PHE A 124 -2.58 1.26 -2.62
C PHE A 124 -2.87 2.34 -1.59
N ARG A 125 -1.89 2.76 -0.77
CA ARG A 125 -2.02 3.89 0.18
C ARG A 125 -2.37 5.24 -0.46
N LYS A 126 -2.21 5.38 -1.79
CA LYS A 126 -2.34 6.68 -2.48
C LYS A 126 -3.80 6.99 -2.81
N PHE A 127 -4.18 8.25 -2.64
CA PHE A 127 -5.44 8.81 -3.15
C PHE A 127 -5.76 8.41 -4.60
N THR A 128 -4.77 8.46 -5.51
CA THR A 128 -4.98 8.08 -6.91
C THR A 128 -5.40 6.62 -7.08
N THR A 129 -4.95 5.73 -6.20
CA THR A 129 -5.39 4.33 -6.17
C THR A 129 -6.76 4.22 -5.53
N HIS A 130 -6.97 4.83 -4.34
CA HIS A 130 -8.26 4.83 -3.67
C HIS A 130 -9.41 5.38 -4.53
N LYS A 131 -9.15 6.36 -5.40
CA LYS A 131 -10.14 6.89 -6.36
C LYS A 131 -10.62 5.83 -7.37
N GLN A 132 -9.82 4.81 -7.65
CA GLN A 132 -10.13 3.73 -8.59
C GLN A 132 -10.80 2.52 -7.92
N LEU A 133 -10.80 2.46 -6.58
CA LEU A 133 -11.41 1.35 -5.83
C LEU A 133 -12.91 1.58 -5.66
N ASP A 134 -13.68 0.50 -5.56
CA ASP A 134 -15.13 0.52 -5.32
C ASP A 134 -15.49 1.52 -4.19
N PRO A 135 -16.38 2.49 -4.43
CA PRO A 135 -16.69 3.56 -3.47
C PRO A 135 -17.41 3.08 -2.20
N SER A 136 -18.05 1.91 -2.19
CA SER A 136 -18.73 1.40 -0.99
C SER A 136 -17.77 0.77 0.03
N MET A 137 -16.52 0.51 -0.36
CA MET A 137 -15.53 -0.12 0.52
C MET A 137 -14.77 0.93 1.33
N ARG A 138 -14.71 0.71 2.65
CA ARG A 138 -13.94 1.50 3.61
C ARG A 138 -12.65 0.77 3.98
N PHE A 139 -11.54 1.49 4.09
CA PHE A 139 -10.24 0.93 4.47
C PHE A 139 -10.11 0.96 5.99
N ILE A 140 -10.10 -0.19 6.65
CA ILE A 140 -10.24 -0.22 8.12
C ILE A 140 -8.98 -0.68 8.86
N SER A 141 -8.11 -1.45 8.22
CA SER A 141 -6.90 -1.97 8.88
C SER A 141 -5.83 -2.34 7.87
N LYS A 142 -4.57 -2.28 8.31
CA LYS A 142 -3.40 -2.68 7.51
C LYS A 142 -2.32 -3.33 8.37
N LEU A 143 -1.56 -4.22 7.75
CA LEU A 143 -0.34 -4.82 8.28
C LEU A 143 0.82 -4.63 7.27
N PRO A 144 1.85 -3.82 7.60
CA PRO A 144 3.07 -3.75 6.80
C PRO A 144 3.76 -5.12 6.72
N LEU A 145 4.24 -5.50 5.54
CA LEU A 145 4.92 -6.79 5.34
C LEU A 145 6.43 -6.61 5.13
N PRO A 146 7.26 -7.58 5.56
CA PRO A 146 8.68 -7.60 5.23
C PRO A 146 8.91 -7.54 3.72
N ARG A 147 9.99 -6.88 3.30
CA ARG A 147 10.31 -6.78 1.86
C ARG A 147 10.45 -8.16 1.22
N ASP A 148 11.04 -9.10 1.94
CA ASP A 148 11.32 -10.47 1.50
C ASP A 148 10.14 -11.42 1.78
N ALA A 149 8.92 -10.91 1.88
CA ALA A 149 7.71 -11.69 2.18
C ALA A 149 7.32 -12.77 1.14
N PHE A 150 8.01 -12.80 -0.01
CA PHE A 150 7.67 -13.66 -1.14
C PHE A 150 8.86 -14.47 -1.63
N HIS A 151 8.59 -15.48 -2.44
CA HIS A 151 9.60 -16.25 -3.14
C HIS A 151 9.19 -16.52 -4.59
N LEU A 152 10.17 -16.72 -5.46
CA LEU A 152 9.96 -17.17 -6.83
C LEU A 152 9.64 -18.67 -6.86
N GLY A 153 9.19 -19.17 -8.02
CA GLY A 153 8.98 -20.61 -8.23
C GLY A 153 10.25 -21.46 -8.05
N THR A 154 11.43 -20.84 -8.06
CA THR A 154 12.73 -21.47 -7.77
C THR A 154 13.05 -21.55 -6.27
N GLY A 155 12.21 -20.97 -5.40
CA GLY A 155 12.46 -20.85 -3.96
C GLY A 155 13.29 -19.62 -3.56
N LYS A 156 13.89 -18.89 -4.51
CA LYS A 156 14.64 -17.66 -4.22
C LYS A 156 13.71 -16.58 -3.66
N SER A 157 14.14 -15.92 -2.58
CA SER A 157 13.44 -14.77 -1.99
C SER A 157 13.20 -13.65 -3.02
N TYR A 158 12.02 -13.02 -2.96
CA TYR A 158 11.59 -11.95 -3.86
C TYR A 158 11.19 -10.71 -3.07
N ALA A 159 11.91 -9.61 -3.30
CA ALA A 159 11.77 -8.39 -2.53
C ALA A 159 10.78 -7.40 -3.16
N VAL A 160 9.66 -7.10 -2.47
CA VAL A 160 8.69 -6.07 -2.89
C VAL A 160 8.02 -5.42 -1.68
N ASN A 161 7.89 -4.09 -1.72
CA ASN A 161 7.18 -3.34 -0.68
C ASN A 161 5.67 -3.57 -0.80
N THR A 162 5.10 -4.28 0.17
CA THR A 162 3.68 -4.63 0.22
C THR A 162 3.13 -4.43 1.62
N GLU A 163 1.81 -4.40 1.71
CA GLU A 163 1.08 -4.49 2.96
C GLU A 163 -0.17 -5.32 2.75
N PHE A 164 -0.65 -5.94 3.82
CA PHE A 164 -1.95 -6.58 3.85
C PHE A 164 -2.98 -5.54 4.29
N GLN A 165 -4.02 -5.31 3.48
CA GLN A 165 -5.08 -4.34 3.76
C GLN A 165 -6.42 -5.03 3.93
N ILE A 166 -7.21 -4.58 4.89
CA ILE A 166 -8.57 -5.04 5.15
C ILE A 166 -9.53 -3.90 4.83
N TRP A 167 -10.48 -4.20 3.95
CA TRP A 167 -11.51 -3.31 3.48
C TRP A 167 -12.88 -3.92 3.72
N THR A 168 -13.86 -3.11 4.09
CA THR A 168 -15.23 -3.59 4.26
C THR A 168 -16.28 -2.54 3.96
N ARG A 169 -17.47 -2.99 3.54
CA ARG A 169 -18.69 -2.19 3.46
C ARG A 169 -19.62 -2.38 4.67
N LEU A 170 -19.28 -3.30 5.57
CA LEU A 170 -20.07 -3.57 6.78
C LEU A 170 -19.98 -2.38 7.76
N PRO A 171 -21.01 -2.20 8.61
CA PRO A 171 -20.93 -1.30 9.74
C PRO A 171 -19.69 -1.58 10.60
N THR A 172 -18.95 -0.52 10.93
CA THR A 172 -17.68 -0.62 11.65
C THR A 172 -17.41 0.66 12.42
N THR A 173 -16.85 0.50 13.62
CA THR A 173 -16.36 1.59 14.48
C THR A 173 -14.94 2.04 14.12
N HIS A 174 -14.27 1.30 13.22
CA HIS A 174 -12.93 1.68 12.75
C HIS A 174 -12.97 2.98 11.97
N ASN A 175 -11.92 3.79 12.15
CA ASN A 175 -11.69 4.96 11.32
C ASN A 175 -11.46 4.52 9.87
N ASP A 176 -12.08 5.23 8.92
CA ASP A 176 -11.82 4.98 7.52
C ASP A 176 -10.49 5.63 7.11
N MET A 177 -9.50 4.79 6.83
CA MET A 177 -8.17 5.17 6.38
C MET A 177 -8.16 5.55 4.88
N ARG A 178 -9.29 5.41 4.18
CA ARG A 178 -9.40 5.79 2.77
C ARG A 178 -9.23 7.30 2.59
N GLN A 179 -8.31 7.66 1.70
CA GLN A 179 -8.15 9.03 1.24
C GLN A 179 -9.23 9.38 0.21
N TYR A 180 -10.07 10.36 0.53
CA TYR A 180 -11.13 10.90 -0.36
C TYR A 180 -10.71 12.15 -1.13
N LYS A 181 -9.60 12.78 -0.72
CA LYS A 181 -9.02 13.95 -1.39
C LYS A 181 -7.50 13.82 -1.44
N PRO A 182 -6.83 14.43 -2.44
CA PRO A 182 -5.37 14.47 -2.46
C PRO A 182 -4.83 15.23 -1.26
N LEU A 183 -3.62 14.87 -0.81
CA LEU A 183 -2.91 15.64 0.22
C LEU A 183 -2.59 17.06 -0.30
N PRO A 184 -2.75 18.11 0.53
CA PRO A 184 -2.31 19.45 0.18
C PRO A 184 -0.81 19.45 -0.12
N ILE A 185 -0.40 20.10 -1.21
CA ILE A 185 1.01 20.17 -1.63
C ILE A 185 1.65 21.54 -1.38
N GLN A 186 0.95 22.39 -0.63
CA GLN A 186 1.33 23.74 -0.23
C GLN A 186 0.88 23.95 1.22
N HIS A 187 1.56 24.86 1.93
CA HIS A 187 1.21 25.25 3.29
C HIS A 187 1.41 26.75 3.48
N LYS A 188 0.64 27.38 4.37
CA LYS A 188 0.70 28.85 4.61
C LYS A 188 2.00 29.31 5.29
N ASP A 189 2.70 28.39 5.95
CA ASP A 189 3.87 28.67 6.78
C ASP A 189 5.19 28.52 6.04
N PHE A 190 5.21 27.83 4.89
CA PHE A 190 6.44 27.61 4.13
C PHE A 190 6.15 27.36 2.65
N GLN A 191 7.11 27.72 1.81
CA GLN A 191 7.13 27.36 0.40
C GLN A 191 7.86 26.02 0.23
N ILE A 192 7.44 25.24 -0.76
CA ILE A 192 7.96 23.91 -1.02
C ILE A 192 8.06 23.65 -2.53
N TRP A 193 9.23 23.18 -2.95
CA TRP A 193 9.52 22.81 -4.33
C TRP A 193 10.10 21.40 -4.38
N GLN A 194 10.04 20.79 -5.57
CA GLN A 194 10.55 19.44 -5.77
C GLN A 194 11.32 19.36 -7.07
N TYR A 195 12.58 18.95 -6.97
CA TYR A 195 13.41 18.60 -8.11
C TYR A 195 13.28 17.11 -8.41
N ASN A 196 12.89 16.77 -9.64
CA ASN A 196 12.56 15.40 -10.04
C ASN A 196 13.62 14.74 -10.95
N ASN A 197 14.89 15.19 -10.89
CA ASN A 197 15.95 14.71 -11.77
C ASN A 197 15.54 14.77 -13.25
N THR A 198 15.10 15.96 -13.68
CA THR A 198 14.83 16.26 -15.09
C THR A 198 15.43 17.62 -15.45
N PRO A 199 15.81 17.85 -16.73
CA PRO A 199 16.32 19.15 -17.17
C PRO A 199 15.37 20.30 -16.80
N ASP A 200 14.06 20.13 -17.07
CA ASP A 200 13.04 21.14 -16.78
C ASP A 200 12.89 21.46 -15.29
N ALA A 201 13.24 20.52 -14.40
CA ALA A 201 13.13 20.71 -12.96
C ALA A 201 14.29 21.56 -12.40
N LEU A 202 15.39 21.78 -13.14
CA LEU A 202 16.54 22.54 -12.65
C LEU A 202 16.17 23.95 -12.16
N LYS A 203 15.15 24.56 -12.76
CA LYS A 203 14.60 25.86 -12.35
C LYS A 203 14.17 25.92 -10.88
N VAL A 204 13.92 24.77 -10.24
CA VAL A 204 13.56 24.69 -8.81
C VAL A 204 14.65 25.31 -7.93
N PHE A 205 15.94 25.14 -8.27
CA PHE A 205 17.04 25.69 -7.49
C PHE A 205 17.23 27.21 -7.64
N GLN A 206 16.51 27.86 -8.57
CA GLN A 206 16.48 29.32 -8.67
C GLN A 206 15.63 29.97 -7.56
N ASN A 207 14.82 29.17 -6.85
CA ASN A 207 14.03 29.66 -5.72
C ASN A 207 14.91 29.75 -4.47
N PRO A 208 14.76 30.79 -3.63
CA PRO A 208 15.42 30.82 -2.34
C PRO A 208 14.87 29.71 -1.44
N PHE A 209 15.74 28.93 -0.81
CA PHE A 209 15.38 27.87 0.13
C PHE A 209 16.25 27.96 1.39
N ASP A 210 15.75 27.46 2.51
CA ASP A 210 16.52 27.36 3.75
C ASP A 210 17.32 26.06 3.80
N PHE A 211 16.69 24.95 3.39
CA PHE A 211 17.37 23.68 3.21
C PHE A 211 16.67 22.78 2.19
N ALA A 212 17.39 21.77 1.72
CA ALA A 212 16.91 20.71 0.85
C ALA A 212 17.16 19.33 1.47
N VAL A 213 16.24 18.39 1.22
CA VAL A 213 16.32 17.00 1.69
C VAL A 213 16.16 16.08 0.47
N PRO A 214 16.95 15.00 0.33
CA PRO A 214 16.68 14.01 -0.69
C PRO A 214 15.29 13.41 -0.46
N CYS A 215 14.53 13.14 -1.51
CA CYS A 215 13.13 12.72 -1.36
C CYS A 215 12.79 11.36 -1.97
N GLN A 216 13.78 10.65 -2.51
CA GLN A 216 13.60 9.32 -3.08
C GLN A 216 14.90 8.49 -3.12
N GLY A 217 14.77 7.20 -2.83
CA GLY A 217 15.83 6.20 -2.90
C GLY A 217 16.38 5.82 -1.54
N TRP A 218 17.42 5.00 -1.53
CA TRP A 218 18.18 4.67 -0.32
C TRP A 218 19.18 5.79 -0.05
N GLN A 219 18.72 6.81 0.65
CA GLN A 219 19.46 8.04 0.96
C GLN A 219 19.51 8.24 2.47
N ASP A 220 20.42 9.09 2.91
CA ASP A 220 20.36 9.70 4.24
C ASP A 220 19.37 10.88 4.19
N TYR A 221 18.22 10.71 4.84
CA TYR A 221 17.15 11.70 4.93
C TYR A 221 17.36 12.69 6.09
N SER A 222 18.38 12.51 6.93
CA SER A 222 18.78 13.50 7.92
C SER A 222 19.46 14.72 7.30
N ARG A 223 19.93 14.61 6.05
CA ARG A 223 20.56 15.69 5.28
C ARG A 223 19.70 16.96 5.23
N ARG A 224 20.38 18.11 5.29
CA ARG A 224 19.82 19.46 5.21
C ARG A 224 20.76 20.33 4.38
N GLU A 225 20.74 20.14 3.07
CA GLU A 225 21.64 20.88 2.19
C GLU A 225 21.19 22.34 2.10
N THR A 226 22.11 23.27 2.32
CA THR A 226 21.82 24.72 2.32
C THR A 226 22.33 25.41 1.06
N ASP A 227 23.18 24.72 0.29
CA ASP A 227 23.68 25.16 -1.01
C ASP A 227 23.18 24.21 -2.11
N GLU A 228 22.67 24.76 -3.21
CA GLU A 228 22.22 23.95 -4.34
C GLU A 228 23.35 23.10 -4.93
N LYS A 229 24.61 23.50 -4.79
CA LYS A 229 25.78 22.74 -5.27
C LYS A 229 25.95 21.41 -4.55
N GLN A 230 25.42 21.28 -3.34
CA GLN A 230 25.44 20.04 -2.56
C GLN A 230 24.30 19.07 -2.95
N CYS A 231 23.31 19.55 -3.71
CA CYS A 231 22.18 18.74 -4.14
C CYS A 231 22.51 17.95 -5.40
N GLU A 232 22.82 16.66 -5.31
CA GLU A 232 23.21 15.89 -6.49
C GLU A 232 22.08 15.83 -7.54
N ARG A 233 22.37 16.23 -8.79
CA ARG A 233 21.37 16.37 -9.88
C ARG A 233 20.83 15.03 -10.39
N ASN A 234 21.51 13.92 -10.11
CA ASN A 234 20.99 12.57 -10.37
C ASN A 234 20.05 12.06 -9.25
N LYS A 235 19.80 12.85 -8.20
CA LYS A 235 18.85 12.56 -7.12
C LYS A 235 17.63 13.47 -7.20
N GLN A 236 16.58 13.11 -6.46
CA GLN A 236 15.40 13.96 -6.30
C GLN A 236 15.44 14.66 -4.96
N TRP A 237 15.00 15.92 -4.93
CA TRP A 237 15.10 16.81 -3.78
C TRP A 237 13.76 17.46 -3.48
N ILE A 238 13.47 17.64 -2.19
CA ILE A 238 12.46 18.60 -1.73
C ILE A 238 13.20 19.78 -1.10
N LEU A 239 12.90 20.97 -1.60
CA LEU A 239 13.45 22.23 -1.11
C LEU A 239 12.35 22.94 -0.32
N VAL A 240 12.71 23.52 0.83
CA VAL A 240 11.76 24.25 1.68
C VAL A 240 12.26 25.65 2.01
N LYS A 241 11.35 26.62 2.04
CA LYS A 241 11.60 27.97 2.54
C LYS A 241 10.57 28.31 3.61
N ALA A 242 11.00 28.40 4.85
CA ALA A 242 10.20 28.80 5.98
C ALA A 242 9.83 30.29 5.90
N LYS A 243 8.63 30.63 6.39
CA LYS A 243 8.19 32.03 6.47
C LYS A 243 8.85 32.81 7.60
N ASN A 244 9.30 32.14 8.66
CA ASN A 244 9.97 32.75 9.82
C ASN A 244 10.84 31.71 10.57
N PRO A 245 11.70 32.15 11.51
CA PRO A 245 12.61 31.25 12.25
C PRO A 245 11.91 30.15 13.04
N THR A 246 10.72 30.41 13.60
CA THR A 246 9.94 29.39 14.32
C THR A 246 9.50 28.27 13.39
N VAL A 247 9.04 28.59 12.18
CA VAL A 247 8.68 27.60 11.18
C VAL A 247 9.91 26.82 10.70
N LEU A 248 11.05 27.49 10.54
CA LEU A 248 12.30 26.84 10.16
C LEU A 248 12.71 25.79 11.21
N ALA A 249 12.67 26.14 12.50
CA ALA A 249 12.99 25.21 13.58
C ALA A 249 12.08 23.96 13.54
N ARG A 250 10.77 24.16 13.40
CA ARG A 250 9.78 23.07 13.27
C ARG A 250 10.04 22.17 12.06
N LEU A 251 10.36 22.75 10.90
CA LEU A 251 10.69 21.97 9.70
C LEU A 251 11.98 21.17 9.90
N THR A 252 12.98 21.73 10.57
CA THR A 252 14.25 21.05 10.85
C THR A 252 14.07 19.85 11.79
N GLU A 253 13.19 19.96 12.78
CA GLU A 253 12.86 18.93 13.78
C GLU A 253 12.10 17.72 13.22
N ILE A 254 11.51 17.81 12.03
CA ILE A 254 10.82 16.68 11.42
C ILE A 254 11.79 15.50 11.26
N ASN A 255 11.35 14.30 11.66
CA ASN A 255 12.09 13.08 11.43
C ASN A 255 11.86 12.59 9.99
N TYR A 256 12.68 13.07 9.05
CA TYR A 256 12.55 12.74 7.63
C TYR A 256 12.94 11.29 7.31
N GLU A 257 13.76 10.63 8.14
CA GLU A 257 14.04 9.20 8.02
C GLU A 257 12.76 8.38 8.21
N HIS A 258 12.05 8.65 9.31
CA HIS A 258 10.76 8.03 9.57
C HIS A 258 9.73 8.36 8.47
N LEU A 259 9.66 9.64 8.06
CA LEU A 259 8.76 10.06 6.98
C LEU A 259 9.02 9.30 5.68
N ALA A 260 10.28 9.11 5.30
CA ALA A 260 10.66 8.41 4.07
C ALA A 260 10.34 6.91 4.11
N GLN A 261 10.28 6.29 5.29
CA GLN A 261 9.96 4.87 5.46
C GLN A 261 8.45 4.59 5.47
N GLU A 262 7.65 5.50 6.04
CA GLU A 262 6.19 5.34 6.17
C GLU A 262 5.41 5.66 4.88
N CYS A 263 6.03 6.42 3.98
CA CYS A 263 5.36 6.90 2.77
C CYS A 263 5.11 5.80 1.72
N ALA A 264 4.12 6.05 0.87
CA ALA A 264 3.61 5.14 -0.15
C ALA A 264 4.53 5.04 -1.40
N THR A 265 5.83 4.81 -1.21
CA THR A 265 6.82 4.81 -2.29
C THR A 265 7.47 3.43 -2.45
N ALA A 266 7.81 3.08 -3.70
CA ALA A 266 8.37 1.76 -4.02
C ALA A 266 9.79 1.56 -3.44
N VAL A 267 10.49 2.66 -3.21
CA VAL A 267 11.74 2.80 -2.46
C VAL A 267 11.49 3.84 -1.37
N PRO A 268 12.31 3.92 -0.30
CA PRO A 268 12.16 4.97 0.70
C PRO A 268 12.09 6.35 0.02
N GLY A 269 11.31 7.25 0.60
CA GLY A 269 11.11 8.60 0.08
C GLY A 269 9.75 9.17 0.44
N PHE A 270 9.56 10.46 0.19
CA PHE A 270 8.32 11.17 0.51
C PHE A 270 8.06 12.25 -0.54
N ARG A 271 6.82 12.71 -0.66
CA ARG A 271 6.41 13.76 -1.60
C ARG A 271 6.05 15.03 -0.84
N LYS A 272 5.88 16.13 -1.58
CA LYS A 272 5.44 17.41 -1.00
C LYS A 272 4.22 17.27 -0.07
N GLY A 273 3.20 16.54 -0.51
CA GLY A 273 1.99 16.36 0.29
C GLY A 273 2.19 15.52 1.56
N ASP A 274 3.15 14.60 1.55
CA ASP A 274 3.50 13.80 2.72
C ASP A 274 4.21 14.69 3.78
N LEU A 275 5.11 15.59 3.34
CA LEU A 275 5.77 16.57 4.23
C LEU A 275 4.77 17.60 4.79
N VAL A 276 3.88 18.14 3.95
CA VAL A 276 2.83 19.07 4.41
C VAL A 276 1.95 18.40 5.45
N LYS A 277 1.52 17.15 5.20
CA LYS A 277 0.74 16.38 6.17
C LYS A 277 1.49 16.23 7.50
N ALA A 278 2.73 15.77 7.47
CA ALA A 278 3.53 15.58 8.68
C ALA A 278 3.72 16.89 9.47
N TYR A 279 3.97 18.01 8.79
CA TYR A 279 4.07 19.32 9.43
C TYR A 279 2.75 19.73 10.09
N THR A 280 1.61 19.58 9.39
CA THR A 280 0.30 19.94 9.91
C THR A 280 -0.10 19.07 11.10
N GLU A 281 0.19 17.77 11.08
CA GLU A 281 -0.10 16.86 12.19
C GLU A 281 0.72 17.20 13.45
N ASN A 282 1.97 17.62 13.28
CA ASN A 282 2.85 17.97 14.41
C ASN A 282 2.62 19.39 14.95
N TYR A 283 2.29 20.35 14.08
CA TYR A 283 2.37 21.78 14.42
C TYR A 283 1.16 22.61 13.98
N GLY A 284 0.15 22.02 13.34
CA GLY A 284 -1.01 22.71 12.75
C GLY A 284 -2.07 23.22 13.75
N LYS A 285 -1.69 23.48 15.01
CA LYS A 285 -2.55 24.10 16.02
C LYS A 285 -2.49 25.62 15.93
#